data_AF-A0A392QMB5-F1
#
_entry.id   AF-A0A392QMB5-F1
#
_cell.length_a   1.000
_cell.length_b   1.000
_cell.length_c   1.000
_cell.angle_alpha   90.00
_cell.angle_beta   90.00
_cell.angle_gamma   90.00
#
_symmetry.space_group_name_H-M   'P 1'
#
loop_
_entity.id
_entity.type
_entity.pdbx_description
1 polymer ?
#
loop_
_entity_poly.entity_id
_entity_poly.type
_entity_poly.pdbx_seq_one_letter_code
_entity_poly.pdbx_strand_id
1 'polypeptide(L)' 'MGSKDSNDSMVAIQLTVDLKPDLPREAERIKKCKGRVFALEDEPEVPRVWLPFDDAPGLAMARAFGDFCLKEYG' A
#
# COMPACT_ATOMS: atom_id res chain seq x y z
N MET A 1 8.58 -5.90 -18.55
CA MET A 1 9.92 -6.15 -19.09
C MET A 1 10.28 -7.59 -18.74
N GLY A 2 10.56 -8.44 -19.72
CA GLY A 2 10.85 -9.86 -19.49
C GLY A 2 12.30 -10.18 -19.81
N SER A 3 12.93 -11.05 -19.03
CA SER A 3 14.21 -11.66 -19.38
C SER A 3 13.99 -13.10 -19.80
N LYS A 4 14.99 -13.70 -20.43
CA LYS A 4 15.02 -15.15 -20.61
C LYS A 4 15.78 -15.79 -19.45
N ASP A 5 15.29 -16.93 -18.98
CA ASP A 5 16.04 -17.78 -18.05
C ASP A 5 17.08 -18.64 -18.79
N SER A 6 17.76 -19.53 -18.07
CA SER A 6 18.75 -20.46 -18.64
C SER A 6 18.17 -21.46 -19.65
N ASN A 7 16.84 -21.65 -19.66
CA ASN A 7 16.13 -22.56 -20.53
C ASN A 7 15.47 -21.82 -21.71
N ASP A 8 15.92 -20.59 -22.00
CA ASP A 8 15.40 -19.68 -23.03
C ASP A 8 13.90 -19.34 -22.86
N SER A 9 13.35 -19.56 -21.65
CA SER A 9 11.95 -19.31 -21.32
C SER A 9 11.76 -17.87 -20.83
N MET A 10 10.67 -17.23 -21.24
CA MET A 10 10.35 -15.86 -20.84
C MET A 10 9.93 -15.81 -19.37
N VAL A 11 10.66 -15.03 -18.56
CA VAL A 11 10.36 -14.80 -17.14
C VAL A 11 10.08 -13.32 -16.87
N ALA A 12 9.12 -13.07 -16.00
CA ALA A 12 8.82 -11.72 -15.53
C ALA A 12 9.84 -11.31 -14.47
N ILE A 13 10.50 -10.16 -14.67
CA ILE A 13 11.32 -9.54 -13.63
C ILE A 13 10.49 -8.46 -12.93
N GLN A 14 10.33 -8.58 -11.62
CA GLN A 14 9.75 -7.54 -10.80
C GLN A 14 10.72 -6.36 -10.66
N LEU A 15 10.35 -5.20 -11.20
CA LEU A 15 11.17 -3.99 -11.17
C LEU A 15 10.83 -3.07 -10.00
N THR A 16 9.60 -3.15 -9.49
CA THR A 16 9.10 -2.32 -8.39
C THR A 16 8.33 -3.17 -7.39
N VAL A 17 8.26 -2.69 -6.15
CA VAL A 17 7.44 -3.27 -5.10
C VAL A 17 6.35 -2.27 -4.76
N ASP A 18 5.11 -2.73 -4.71
CA ASP A 18 4.00 -1.89 -4.28
C ASP A 18 4.19 -1.51 -2.82
N LEU A 19 4.03 -0.22 -2.52
CA LEU A 19 4.11 0.27 -1.15
C LEU A 19 2.74 0.10 -0.49
N LYS A 20 2.44 -1.12 -0.08
CA LYS A 20 1.18 -1.45 0.59
C LYS A 20 1.15 -0.88 2.02
N PRO A 21 -0.02 -0.43 2.52
CA PRO A 21 -0.16 0.15 3.86
C PRO A 21 0.30 -0.75 5.02
N ASP A 22 0.23 -2.06 4.84
CA ASP A 22 0.56 -3.08 5.84
C ASP A 22 2.05 -3.49 5.85
N LEU A 23 2.86 -3.01 4.89
CA LEU A 23 4.31 -3.20 4.95
C LEU A 23 4.85 -2.59 6.26
N PRO A 24 5.69 -3.30 7.04
CA PRO A 24 6.05 -2.87 8.39
C PRO A 24 6.50 -1.41 8.52
N ARG A 25 7.34 -0.95 7.59
CA ARG A 25 7.83 0.44 7.55
C ARG A 25 6.76 1.47 7.18
N GLU A 26 5.84 1.11 6.28
CA GLU A 26 4.74 2.00 5.90
C GLU A 26 3.72 2.06 7.03
N ALA A 27 3.33 0.92 7.60
CA ALA A 27 2.41 0.82 8.72
C ALA A 27 2.90 1.60 9.95
N GLU A 28 4.19 1.50 10.29
CA GLU A 28 4.79 2.29 11.36
C GLU A 28 4.73 3.80 11.09
N ARG A 29 5.00 4.23 9.86
CA ARG A 29 4.93 5.65 9.49
C ARG A 29 3.50 6.18 9.59
N ILE A 30 2.53 5.45 9.02
CA ILE A 30 1.10 5.77 9.07
C ILE A 30 0.64 5.93 10.52
N LYS A 31 0.98 4.97 11.39
CA LYS A 31 0.65 5.01 12.83
C LYS A 31 1.30 6.21 13.55
N LYS A 32 2.56 6.53 13.26
CA LYS A 32 3.24 7.73 13.81
C LYS A 32 2.55 9.04 13.38
N CYS A 33 2.00 9.06 12.17
CA CYS A 33 1.20 10.14 11.63
C CYS A 33 -0.28 10.09 12.05
N LYS A 34 -0.66 9.23 13.02
CA LYS A 34 -2.02 9.05 13.53
C LYS A 34 -3.02 8.44 12.53
N GLY A 35 -2.60 8.05 11.34
CA GLY A 35 -3.43 7.27 10.42
C GLY A 35 -3.67 5.85 10.93
N ARG A 36 -4.66 5.19 10.35
CA ARG A 36 -5.02 3.80 10.69
C ARG A 36 -4.79 2.88 9.49
N VAL A 37 -4.45 1.63 9.76
CA VAL A 37 -4.25 0.59 8.74
C VAL A 37 -5.06 -0.64 9.10
N PHE A 38 -6.04 -0.97 8.26
CA PHE A 38 -6.79 -2.22 8.32
C PHE A 38 -7.52 -2.47 6.99
N ALA A 39 -7.97 -3.71 6.81
CA ALA A 39 -8.79 -4.13 5.68
C ALA A 39 -10.27 -4.13 6.08
N LEU A 40 -11.16 -3.93 5.10
CA LEU A 40 -12.60 -4.09 5.34
C LEU A 40 -12.92 -5.58 5.57
N GLU A 41 -14.00 -5.87 6.30
CA GLU A 41 -14.41 -7.25 6.58
C GLU A 41 -14.72 -8.04 5.30
N ASP A 42 -15.37 -7.39 4.34
CA ASP A 42 -15.69 -7.99 3.03
C ASP A 42 -14.46 -8.13 2.10
N GLU A 43 -13.36 -7.44 2.42
CA GLU A 43 -12.13 -7.42 1.60
C GLU A 43 -10.85 -7.55 2.45
N PRO A 44 -10.66 -8.68 3.15
CA PRO A 44 -9.59 -8.84 4.14
C PRO A 44 -8.17 -8.77 3.54
N GLU A 45 -8.04 -8.97 2.23
CA GLU A 45 -6.75 -8.93 1.52
C GLU A 45 -6.32 -7.51 1.10
N VAL A 46 -7.17 -6.50 1.32
CA VAL A 46 -6.94 -5.13 0.86
C VAL A 46 -6.80 -4.17 2.05
N PRO A 47 -5.61 -4.09 2.67
CA PRO A 47 -5.32 -3.13 3.71
C PRO A 47 -5.32 -1.71 3.13
N ARG A 48 -5.90 -0.78 3.87
CA ARG A 48 -6.04 0.63 3.47
C ARG A 48 -5.51 1.57 4.54
N VAL A 49 -5.06 2.74 4.11
CA VAL A 49 -4.87 3.90 4.97
C VAL A 49 -6.22 4.57 5.19
N TRP A 50 -6.51 4.89 6.45
CA TRP A 50 -7.73 5.58 6.87
C TRP A 50 -7.39 6.82 7.71
N LEU A 51 -8.33 7.78 7.75
CA LEU A 51 -8.27 8.91 8.66
C LEU A 51 -8.27 8.42 10.13
N PRO A 52 -7.78 9.21 11.09
CA PRO A 52 -7.77 8.82 12.49
C PRO A 52 -9.17 8.59 13.07
N PHE A 53 -10.17 9.30 12.56
CA PHE A 53 -11.51 9.39 13.13
C PHE A 53 -12.62 8.85 12.21
N ASP A 54 -12.29 8.54 10.95
CA ASP A 54 -13.26 8.09 9.97
C ASP A 54 -12.67 7.03 9.04
N ASP A 55 -13.50 6.06 8.67
CA ASP A 55 -13.18 4.95 7.76
C ASP A 55 -13.41 5.40 6.30
N ALA A 56 -13.04 6.65 6.00
CA ALA A 56 -13.14 7.26 4.69
C ALA A 56 -12.22 8.50 4.57
N PRO A 57 -11.68 8.81 3.38
CA PRO A 57 -11.52 7.89 2.26
C PRO A 57 -10.51 6.78 2.59
N GLY A 58 -10.67 5.62 1.98
CA GLY A 58 -9.73 4.48 2.12
C GLY A 58 -8.76 4.39 0.95
N LEU A 59 -7.45 4.39 1.23
CA LEU A 59 -6.42 4.29 0.19
C LEU A 59 -5.65 2.97 0.29
N ALA A 60 -5.71 2.14 -0.74
CA ALA A 60 -5.07 0.82 -0.78
C ALA A 60 -3.54 0.86 -1.02
N MET A 61 -2.98 2.05 -1.23
CA MET A 61 -1.54 2.30 -1.36
C MET A 61 -1.08 3.23 -0.23
N ALA A 62 0.16 3.06 0.22
CA ALA A 62 0.75 3.92 1.26
C ALA A 62 1.34 5.21 0.69
N ARG A 63 1.57 5.29 -0.62
CA ARG A 63 2.17 6.47 -1.27
C ARG A 63 1.50 6.77 -2.60
N ALA A 64 1.00 7.98 -2.74
CA ALA A 64 0.41 8.51 -3.96
C ALA A 64 0.68 10.02 -4.09
N PHE A 65 0.60 10.52 -5.33
CA PHE A 65 0.48 11.95 -5.58
C PHE A 65 -0.98 12.36 -5.43
N GLY A 66 -1.23 13.52 -4.82
CA GLY A 66 -2.60 13.92 -4.45
C GLY A 66 -3.00 13.34 -3.09
N ASP A 67 -4.23 12.81 -3.01
CA ASP A 67 -4.86 12.27 -1.79
C ASP A 67 -4.74 13.21 -0.58
N PHE A 68 -5.05 14.49 -0.80
CA PHE A 68 -4.82 15.57 0.18
C PHE A 68 -5.46 15.29 1.55
N CYS A 69 -6.59 14.59 1.61
CA CYS A 69 -7.24 14.20 2.86
C CYS A 69 -6.36 13.30 3.73
N LEU A 70 -5.54 12.43 3.13
CA LEU A 70 -4.70 11.46 3.84
C LEU A 70 -3.24 11.91 3.99
N LYS A 71 -2.87 13.06 3.41
CA LYS A 71 -1.46 13.48 3.28
C LYS A 71 -0.72 13.63 4.60
N GLU A 72 -1.44 14.00 5.66
CA GLU A 72 -0.87 14.18 7.00
C GLU A 72 -0.88 12.90 7.85
N TYR A 73 -1.45 11.81 7.33
CA TYR A 73 -1.76 10.59 8.06
C TYR A 73 -0.98 9.36 7.59
N GLY A 74 -0.02 9.53 6.68
CA GLY A 74 0.78 8.44 6.14
C GLY A 74 1.58 8.82 4.91
#